data_AF-A0A523Y4G4-F1
#
_entry.id   AF-A0A523Y4G4-F1
#
_cell.length_a   1.000
_cell.length_b   1.000
_cell.length_c   1.000
_cell.angle_alpha   90.00
_cell.angle_beta   90.00
_cell.angle_gamma   90.00
#
_symmetry.space_group_name_H-M   'P 1'
#
loop_
_entity.id
_entity.type
_entity.pdbx_description
1 polymer ?
#
loop_
_entity_poly.entity_id
_entity_poly.type
_entity_poly.pdbx_seq_one_letter_code
_entity_poly.pdbx_strand_id
1 'polypeptide(L)'
;DLPLVIISEDAEALFAARDICADGQPLIYPITQQNIDTAIPKIKEKPTPVGVRAESVEGLVSLTTKLKASGIDDLVLDPGSKTMLEAIRDQTLIRRATLKQTFRPLGYPTMAFPCFMVRDNPLKEMLIASLYVNKYAGIIVLSNLDPNHMLPLLVQRLNIYTDPRFPMAVEEKYYEIGEPNEESPVLMTSNWALTYFVVSSAIESTKIPTFLLVQDAEGLGILTGWAAGKISGSTIAKLVKNCGIEERVKHRQLVLPGRIARISGATMEALDWKWEVTVGVREATAIGAFLPKYAKELKGKIAAGKAVPE
;
A
#
# COMPACT_ATOMS: atom_id res chain seq x y z
N ASP A 1 -5.59 21.09 -2.37
CA ASP A 1 -4.18 21.39 -2.70
C ASP A 1 -3.22 20.58 -1.86
N LEU A 2 -2.00 20.35 -2.36
CA LEU A 2 -0.96 19.60 -1.64
C LEU A 2 -0.17 20.54 -0.71
N PRO A 3 0.31 20.05 0.46
CA PRO A 3 1.20 20.83 1.32
C PRO A 3 2.52 21.20 0.62
N LEU A 4 3.14 22.30 1.06
CA LEU A 4 4.34 22.85 0.43
C LEU A 4 5.58 22.71 1.34
N VAL A 5 6.73 22.46 0.70
CA VAL A 5 8.06 22.63 1.29
C VAL A 5 8.76 23.75 0.52
N ILE A 6 9.06 24.86 1.21
CA ILE A 6 9.74 26.01 0.61
C ILE A 6 11.24 25.85 0.88
N ILE A 7 12.04 25.81 -0.20
CA ILE A 7 13.48 25.54 -0.14
C ILE A 7 14.24 26.77 -0.65
N SER A 8 14.98 27.46 0.23
CA SER A 8 15.84 28.60 -0.13
C SER A 8 16.95 28.82 0.90
N GLU A 9 18.18 29.01 0.45
CA GLU A 9 19.30 29.44 1.31
C GLU A 9 19.21 30.92 1.69
N ASP A 10 18.48 31.72 0.91
CA ASP A 10 18.18 33.11 1.23
C ASP A 10 17.01 33.18 2.22
N ALA A 11 17.30 33.61 3.44
CA ALA A 11 16.34 33.74 4.53
C ALA A 11 15.26 34.80 4.24
N GLU A 12 15.58 35.89 3.55
CA GLU A 12 14.58 36.91 3.22
C GLU A 12 13.56 36.34 2.24
N ALA A 13 14.04 35.71 1.17
CA ALA A 13 13.19 35.03 0.20
C ALA A 13 12.36 33.89 0.84
N LEU A 14 12.97 33.10 1.73
CA LEU A 14 12.32 31.99 2.43
C LEU A 14 11.11 32.48 3.26
N PHE A 15 11.30 33.51 4.08
CA PHE A 15 10.24 34.05 4.93
C PHE A 15 9.21 34.89 4.16
N ALA A 16 9.61 35.57 3.08
CA ALA A 16 8.66 36.23 2.18
C ALA A 16 7.72 35.22 1.51
N ALA A 17 8.26 34.11 0.99
CA ALA A 17 7.45 33.04 0.40
C ALA A 17 6.55 32.36 1.44
N ARG A 18 7.04 32.15 2.68
CA ARG A 18 6.23 31.65 3.79
C ARG A 18 5.01 32.53 4.03
N ASP A 19 5.19 33.85 4.04
CA ASP A 19 4.10 34.81 4.31
C ASP A 19 3.04 34.82 3.20
N ILE A 20 3.45 34.61 1.94
CA ILE A 20 2.51 34.49 0.80
C ILE A 20 1.66 33.22 0.92
N CYS A 21 2.27 32.12 1.38
CA CYS A 21 1.63 30.81 1.43
C CYS A 21 1.19 30.40 2.85
N ALA A 22 1.02 31.36 3.76
CA ALA A 22 0.87 31.10 5.20
C ALA A 22 -0.34 30.19 5.53
N ASP A 23 -1.44 30.33 4.81
CA ASP A 23 -2.67 29.55 4.99
C ASP A 23 -2.44 28.04 4.81
N GLY A 24 -1.44 27.65 4.01
CA GLY A 24 -1.09 26.25 3.75
C GLY A 24 -0.11 25.64 4.76
N GLN A 25 0.30 26.39 5.79
CA GLN A 25 1.29 25.98 6.81
C GLN A 25 2.53 25.28 6.20
N PRO A 26 3.26 25.96 5.30
CA PRO A 26 4.38 25.36 4.59
C PRO A 26 5.52 24.98 5.53
N LEU A 27 6.25 23.92 5.20
CA LEU A 27 7.55 23.63 5.82
C LEU A 27 8.61 24.55 5.21
N ILE A 28 9.28 25.36 6.02
CA ILE A 28 10.42 26.18 5.55
C ILE A 28 11.74 25.42 5.73
N TYR A 29 12.61 25.47 4.71
CA TYR A 29 13.90 24.79 4.74
C TYR A 29 14.95 25.55 3.91
N PRO A 30 16.25 25.55 4.29
CA PRO A 30 16.79 25.01 5.53
C PRO A 30 17.00 26.12 6.59
N ILE A 31 16.72 25.78 7.85
CA ILE A 31 17.27 26.50 9.00
C ILE A 31 18.57 25.82 9.44
N THR A 32 19.65 26.59 9.48
CA THR A 32 21.01 26.13 9.73
C THR A 32 21.68 26.96 10.82
N GLN A 33 22.92 26.64 11.18
CA GLN A 33 23.69 27.41 12.15
C GLN A 33 23.90 28.88 11.71
N GLN A 34 23.90 29.15 10.41
CA GLN A 34 24.15 30.48 9.84
C GLN A 34 22.94 31.42 9.95
N ASN A 35 21.71 30.89 9.93
CA ASN A 35 20.49 31.70 9.86
C ASN A 35 19.55 31.52 11.07
N ILE A 36 19.83 30.60 11.99
CA ILE A 36 18.95 30.31 13.13
C ILE A 36 18.62 31.53 13.99
N ASP A 37 19.58 32.43 14.22
CA ASP A 37 19.38 33.62 15.07
C ASP A 37 18.42 34.64 14.44
N THR A 38 18.45 34.77 13.11
CA THR A 38 17.53 35.65 12.37
C THR A 38 16.17 34.98 12.13
N ALA A 39 16.14 33.65 12.09
CA ALA A 39 14.93 32.86 11.87
C ALA A 39 14.03 32.77 13.10
N ILE A 40 14.58 32.58 14.31
CA ILE A 40 13.82 32.42 15.56
C ILE A 40 12.75 33.51 15.77
N PRO A 41 13.07 34.83 15.70
CA PRO A 41 12.05 35.85 15.93
C PRO A 41 10.94 35.80 14.87
N LYS A 42 11.27 35.54 13.60
CA LYS A 42 10.30 35.45 12.49
C LYS A 42 9.37 34.23 12.62
N ILE A 43 9.89 33.12 13.13
CA ILE A 43 9.10 31.90 13.41
C ILE A 43 8.21 32.11 14.65
N LYS A 44 8.67 32.84 15.66
CA LYS A 44 7.87 33.17 16.84
C LYS A 44 6.68 34.09 16.52
N GLU A 45 6.90 35.07 15.65
CA GLU A 45 5.86 36.01 15.22
C GLU A 45 4.72 35.27 14.50
N LYS A 46 5.09 34.31 13.64
CA LYS A 46 4.16 33.48 12.87
C LYS A 46 4.64 32.03 12.93
N PRO A 47 4.06 31.18 13.81
CA PRO A 47 4.47 29.78 13.95
C PRO A 47 4.45 29.05 12.61
N THR A 48 5.52 28.31 12.31
CA THR A 48 5.68 27.59 11.03
C THR A 48 6.57 26.36 11.24
N PRO A 49 6.25 25.20 10.65
CA PRO A 49 7.13 24.04 10.68
C PRO A 49 8.49 24.33 10.05
N VAL A 50 9.56 23.79 10.63
CA VAL A 50 10.94 24.10 10.27
C VAL A 50 11.74 22.85 9.91
N GLY A 51 12.30 22.83 8.70
CA GLY A 51 13.31 21.88 8.29
C GLY A 51 14.70 22.37 8.71
N VAL A 52 15.37 21.62 9.59
CA VAL A 52 16.66 21.95 10.17
C VAL A 52 17.75 21.14 9.48
N ARG A 53 18.76 21.79 8.90
CA ARG A 53 19.90 21.13 8.26
C ARG A 53 21.19 21.38 9.02
N ALA A 54 21.96 20.31 9.23
CA ALA A 54 23.35 20.36 9.69
C ALA A 54 24.25 19.49 8.81
N GLU A 55 25.56 19.56 9.02
CA GLU A 55 26.55 18.70 8.33
C GLU A 55 26.82 17.37 9.06
N SER A 56 26.15 17.15 10.20
CA SER A 56 26.22 15.90 10.96
C SER A 56 25.05 15.75 11.95
N VAL A 57 24.89 14.54 12.51
CA VAL A 57 23.90 14.27 13.56
C VAL A 57 24.17 15.10 14.83
N GLU A 58 25.42 15.32 15.19
CA GLU A 58 25.82 16.17 16.32
C GLU A 58 25.46 17.63 16.07
N GLY A 59 25.64 18.12 14.84
CA GLY A 59 25.24 19.47 14.46
C GLY A 59 23.74 19.71 14.63
N LEU A 60 22.91 18.70 14.35
CA LEU A 60 21.46 18.79 14.60
C LEU A 60 21.12 19.02 16.07
N VAL A 61 21.84 18.38 17.00
CA VAL A 61 21.58 18.51 18.45
C VAL A 61 21.69 19.95 18.91
N SER A 62 22.71 20.67 18.43
CA SER A 62 22.91 22.09 18.76
C SER A 62 21.74 22.96 18.27
N LEU A 63 21.30 22.72 17.03
CA LEU A 63 20.20 23.49 16.41
C LEU A 63 18.86 23.20 17.08
N THR A 64 18.51 21.92 17.29
CA THR A 64 17.23 21.55 17.90
C THR A 64 17.15 21.99 19.36
N THR A 65 18.25 21.95 20.10
CA THR A 65 18.30 22.46 21.48
C THR A 65 18.02 23.97 21.52
N LYS A 66 18.62 24.74 20.62
CA LYS A 66 18.43 26.20 20.54
C LYS A 66 17.01 26.58 20.12
N LEU A 67 16.44 25.88 19.14
CA LEU A 67 15.05 26.06 18.71
C LEU A 67 14.07 25.71 19.84
N LYS A 68 14.28 24.58 20.52
CA LYS A 68 13.44 24.15 21.65
C LYS A 68 13.52 25.11 22.84
N ALA A 69 14.72 25.60 23.18
CA ALA A 69 14.89 26.65 24.21
C ALA A 69 14.17 27.96 23.85
N SER A 70 13.95 28.19 22.55
CA SER A 70 13.16 29.30 22.04
C SER A 70 11.66 28.97 21.93
N GLY A 71 11.20 27.79 22.35
CA GLY A 71 9.80 27.38 22.28
C GLY A 71 9.32 26.94 20.89
N ILE A 72 10.24 26.62 19.97
CA ILE A 72 9.93 26.12 18.63
C ILE A 72 10.15 24.59 18.62
N ASP A 73 9.08 23.82 18.42
CA ASP A 73 9.10 22.34 18.51
C ASP A 73 8.66 21.63 17.22
N ASP A 74 8.06 22.34 16.26
CA ASP A 74 7.63 21.79 14.98
C ASP A 74 8.81 21.66 14.01
N LEU A 75 9.65 20.65 14.24
CA LEU A 75 10.92 20.46 13.54
C LEU A 75 10.91 19.20 12.66
N VAL A 76 11.65 19.27 11.56
CA VAL A 76 12.03 18.13 10.71
C VAL A 76 13.54 18.16 10.49
N LEU A 77 14.22 17.03 10.65
CA LEU A 77 15.68 16.98 10.69
C LEU A 77 16.29 16.50 9.38
N ASP A 78 17.32 17.20 8.92
CA ASP A 78 18.19 16.78 7.83
C ASP A 78 19.66 16.72 8.33
N PRO A 79 20.23 15.51 8.51
CA PRO A 79 21.61 15.36 8.96
C PRO A 79 22.66 15.72 7.89
N GLY A 80 22.23 16.09 6.67
CA GLY A 80 23.13 16.50 5.59
C GLY A 80 23.90 15.34 4.96
N SER A 81 23.38 14.10 5.05
CA SER A 81 24.04 12.91 4.48
C SER A 81 24.23 13.05 2.97
N LYS A 82 25.46 12.85 2.49
CA LYS A 82 25.85 13.01 1.08
C LYS A 82 25.95 11.67 0.35
N THR A 83 26.18 10.59 1.10
CA THR A 83 26.31 9.24 0.55
C THR A 83 25.26 8.27 1.12
N MET A 84 25.03 7.16 0.42
CA MET A 84 24.10 6.12 0.85
C MET A 84 24.49 5.49 2.19
N LEU A 85 25.79 5.35 2.47
CA LEU A 85 26.28 4.82 3.75
C LEU A 85 26.03 5.80 4.90
N GLU A 86 26.27 7.09 4.68
CA GLU A 86 25.94 8.14 5.64
C GLU A 86 24.44 8.17 5.91
N ALA A 87 23.61 8.11 4.85
CA ALA A 87 22.16 8.08 4.96
C ALA A 87 21.65 6.94 5.88
N ILE A 88 22.15 5.71 5.67
CA ILE A 88 21.78 4.56 6.53
C ILE A 88 22.23 4.80 7.97
N ARG A 89 23.50 5.22 8.14
CA ARG A 89 24.10 5.45 9.44
C ARG A 89 23.31 6.50 10.22
N ASP A 90 23.10 7.67 9.63
CA ASP A 90 22.53 8.84 10.29
C ASP A 90 21.06 8.62 10.63
N GLN A 91 20.25 8.11 9.70
CA GLN A 91 18.85 7.74 9.96
C GLN A 91 18.73 6.69 11.08
N THR A 92 19.61 5.68 11.06
CA THR A 92 19.62 4.64 12.10
C THR A 92 20.04 5.19 13.46
N LEU A 93 21.05 6.06 13.51
CA LEU A 93 21.51 6.70 14.74
C LEU A 93 20.41 7.58 15.34
N ILE A 94 19.81 8.46 14.55
CA ILE A 94 18.71 9.35 14.98
C ILE A 94 17.55 8.52 15.56
N ARG A 95 17.10 7.49 14.83
CA ARG A 95 15.98 6.64 15.27
C ARG A 95 16.32 5.86 16.55
N ARG A 96 17.52 5.28 16.63
CA ARG A 96 17.95 4.49 17.80
C ARG A 96 18.17 5.36 19.03
N ALA A 97 18.83 6.52 18.89
CA ALA A 97 19.05 7.44 19.99
C ALA A 97 17.72 7.89 20.60
N THR A 98 16.76 8.24 19.75
CA THR A 98 15.41 8.63 20.18
C THR A 98 14.68 7.51 20.91
N LEU A 99 14.61 6.29 20.32
CA LEU A 99 13.78 5.21 20.87
C LEU A 99 14.43 4.42 22.01
N LYS A 100 15.76 4.27 22.00
CA LYS A 100 16.48 3.42 22.97
C LYS A 100 17.14 4.22 24.09
N GLN A 101 17.54 5.46 23.83
CA GLN A 101 18.19 6.32 24.82
C GLN A 101 17.28 7.47 25.26
N THR A 102 16.07 7.58 24.70
CA THR A 102 15.14 8.71 24.96
C THR A 102 15.82 10.06 24.69
N PHE A 103 16.72 10.11 23.70
CA PHE A 103 17.53 11.28 23.41
C PHE A 103 16.70 12.34 22.67
N ARG A 104 16.01 13.19 23.44
CA ARG A 104 15.02 14.17 22.96
C ARG A 104 15.51 15.14 21.88
N PRO A 105 16.77 15.61 21.85
CA PRO A 105 17.21 16.55 20.80
C PRO A 105 17.10 16.00 19.37
N LEU A 106 17.02 14.68 19.19
CA LEU A 106 16.81 14.03 17.89
C LEU A 106 15.39 13.46 17.72
N GLY A 107 14.49 13.78 18.64
CA GLY A 107 13.15 13.21 18.75
C GLY A 107 12.11 13.75 17.76
N TYR A 108 12.54 14.09 16.56
CA TYR A 108 11.69 14.67 15.51
C TYR A 108 11.75 13.81 14.23
N PRO A 109 10.76 13.89 13.34
CA PRO A 109 10.83 13.27 12.02
C PRO A 109 12.06 13.77 11.24
N THR A 110 12.55 12.95 10.31
CA THR A 110 13.65 13.33 9.41
C THR A 110 13.13 13.60 8.01
N MET A 111 13.84 14.43 7.25
CA MET A 111 13.67 14.59 5.82
C MET A 111 14.95 14.20 5.08
N ALA A 112 14.79 13.78 3.84
CA ALA A 112 15.89 13.29 3.01
C ALA A 112 15.77 13.81 1.57
N PHE A 113 16.92 14.05 0.95
CA PHE A 113 17.03 14.60 -0.40
C PHE A 113 17.84 13.68 -1.33
N PRO A 114 17.32 12.51 -1.74
CA PRO A 114 17.91 11.70 -2.82
C PRO A 114 18.32 12.53 -4.05
N CYS A 115 17.51 13.53 -4.39
CA CYS A 115 17.73 14.46 -5.50
C CYS A 115 19.03 15.29 -5.39
N PHE A 116 19.58 15.47 -4.20
CA PHE A 116 20.84 16.18 -3.99
C PHE A 116 22.05 15.25 -3.89
N MET A 117 21.83 13.95 -3.64
CA MET A 117 22.88 12.93 -3.54
C MET A 117 23.32 12.40 -4.90
N VAL A 118 22.48 12.55 -5.92
CA VAL A 118 22.70 12.02 -7.27
C VAL A 118 22.36 13.10 -8.27
N ARG A 119 23.20 13.27 -9.28
CA ARG A 119 22.92 14.13 -10.44
C ARG A 119 22.60 13.26 -11.65
N ASP A 120 21.58 13.67 -12.40
CA ASP A 120 21.25 13.17 -13.74
C ASP A 120 21.11 11.63 -13.84
N ASN A 121 20.67 10.97 -12.76
CA ASN A 121 20.40 9.53 -12.77
C ASN A 121 19.12 9.20 -11.98
N PRO A 122 17.95 9.23 -12.64
CA PRO A 122 16.66 9.00 -12.00
C PRO A 122 16.56 7.63 -11.31
N LEU A 123 17.15 6.58 -11.90
CA LEU A 123 17.10 5.24 -11.31
C LEU A 123 17.86 5.18 -9.98
N LYS A 124 19.05 5.77 -9.93
CA LYS A 124 19.86 5.81 -8.69
C LYS A 124 19.20 6.68 -7.63
N GLU A 125 18.55 7.78 -8.01
CA GLU A 125 17.72 8.58 -7.09
C GLU A 125 16.60 7.73 -6.47
N MET A 126 15.85 6.98 -7.28
CA MET A 126 14.78 6.10 -6.79
C MET A 126 15.27 4.98 -5.88
N LEU A 127 16.45 4.41 -6.14
CA LEU A 127 17.06 3.40 -5.27
C LEU A 127 17.42 3.98 -3.90
N ILE A 128 17.90 5.22 -3.86
CA ILE A 128 18.18 5.92 -2.60
C ILE A 128 16.87 6.29 -1.88
N ALA A 129 15.84 6.73 -2.61
CA ALA A 129 14.51 6.96 -2.05
C ALA A 129 13.92 5.69 -1.44
N SER A 130 14.04 4.55 -2.13
CA SER A 130 13.66 3.23 -1.65
C SER A 130 14.35 2.85 -0.34
N LEU A 131 15.63 3.18 -0.20
CA LEU A 131 16.35 3.01 1.06
C LEU A 131 15.76 3.87 2.17
N TYR A 132 15.45 5.14 1.91
CA TYR A 132 14.88 6.03 2.91
C TYR A 132 13.49 5.60 3.38
N VAL A 133 12.67 4.99 2.50
CA VAL A 133 11.41 4.33 2.89
C VAL A 133 11.66 3.24 3.93
N ASN A 134 12.72 2.43 3.75
CA ASN A 134 13.10 1.38 4.70
C ASN A 134 13.83 1.92 5.95
N LYS A 135 14.41 3.11 5.86
CA LYS A 135 15.32 3.70 6.86
C LYS A 135 14.79 5.03 7.37
N TYR A 136 13.60 4.96 7.97
CA TYR A 136 13.07 5.90 8.95
C TYR A 136 12.85 7.36 8.50
N ALA A 137 13.09 7.70 7.24
CA ALA A 137 12.82 9.04 6.72
C ALA A 137 11.31 9.32 6.78
N GLY A 138 10.95 10.46 7.35
CA GLY A 138 9.56 10.94 7.39
C GLY A 138 9.13 11.61 6.10
N ILE A 139 10.02 12.42 5.51
CA ILE A 139 9.80 13.12 4.23
C ILE A 139 10.94 12.77 3.26
N ILE A 140 10.61 12.46 2.02
CA ILE A 140 11.59 12.17 0.97
C ILE A 140 11.31 13.10 -0.21
N VAL A 141 12.28 13.95 -0.55
CA VAL A 141 12.16 14.94 -1.63
C VAL A 141 12.84 14.39 -2.89
N LEU A 142 12.10 14.38 -3.99
CA LEU A 142 12.53 13.84 -5.29
C LEU A 142 12.59 14.95 -6.33
N SER A 143 13.47 14.82 -7.32
CA SER A 143 13.61 15.75 -8.45
C SER A 143 12.60 15.47 -9.57
N ASN A 144 12.09 14.23 -9.64
CA ASN A 144 11.22 13.75 -10.70
C ASN A 144 10.12 12.83 -10.13
N LEU A 145 8.90 13.00 -10.62
CA LEU A 145 7.71 12.23 -10.25
C LEU A 145 7.19 11.37 -11.43
N ASP A 146 8.09 10.92 -12.30
CA ASP A 146 7.75 10.01 -13.39
C ASP A 146 6.92 8.81 -12.88
N PRO A 147 5.73 8.55 -13.44
CA PRO A 147 4.84 7.51 -12.94
C PRO A 147 5.45 6.11 -12.90
N ASN A 148 6.36 5.77 -13.83
CA ASN A 148 6.98 4.44 -13.90
C ASN A 148 7.96 4.22 -12.74
N HIS A 149 8.63 5.29 -12.31
CA HIS A 149 9.53 5.29 -11.15
C HIS A 149 8.77 5.38 -9.83
N MET A 150 7.69 6.15 -9.80
CA MET A 150 6.89 6.38 -8.60
C MET A 150 6.10 5.15 -8.17
N LEU A 151 5.53 4.38 -9.10
CA LEU A 151 4.72 3.22 -8.76
C LEU A 151 5.47 2.20 -7.87
N PRO A 152 6.68 1.72 -8.21
CA PRO A 152 7.46 0.85 -7.33
C PRO A 152 7.73 1.44 -5.94
N LEU A 153 8.06 2.73 -5.86
CA LEU A 153 8.36 3.40 -4.60
C LEU A 153 7.12 3.51 -3.69
N LEU A 154 5.97 3.85 -4.28
CA LEU A 154 4.68 3.94 -3.57
C LEU A 154 4.20 2.56 -3.11
N VAL A 155 4.39 1.52 -3.93
CA VAL A 155 4.08 0.12 -3.56
C VAL A 155 5.00 -0.34 -2.43
N GLN A 156 6.29 -0.03 -2.49
CA GLN A 156 7.20 -0.34 -1.39
C GLN A 156 6.78 0.37 -0.10
N ARG A 157 6.43 1.67 -0.17
CA ARG A 157 5.94 2.43 0.99
C ARG A 157 4.70 1.78 1.58
N LEU A 158 3.73 1.41 0.74
CA LEU A 158 2.54 0.66 1.19
C LEU A 158 2.94 -0.62 1.93
N ASN A 159 3.83 -1.43 1.34
CA ASN A 159 4.25 -2.70 1.93
C ASN A 159 4.97 -2.53 3.28
N ILE A 160 5.88 -1.57 3.39
CA ILE A 160 6.68 -1.34 4.62
C ILE A 160 5.83 -0.76 5.75
N TYR A 161 4.84 0.09 5.43
CA TYR A 161 4.01 0.77 6.42
C TYR A 161 2.66 0.07 6.69
N THR A 162 2.40 -1.09 6.07
CA THR A 162 1.23 -1.93 6.41
C THR A 162 1.41 -2.56 7.80
N ASP A 163 0.38 -2.53 8.65
CA ASP A 163 0.43 -3.19 9.95
C ASP A 163 0.61 -4.70 9.77
N PRO A 164 1.74 -5.30 10.22
CA PRO A 164 2.00 -6.72 9.99
C PRO A 164 1.07 -7.65 10.79
N ARG A 165 0.30 -7.12 11.75
CA ARG A 165 -0.62 -7.89 12.59
C ARG A 165 -2.02 -8.01 12.01
N PHE A 166 -2.41 -7.08 11.15
CA PHE A 166 -3.75 -7.00 10.58
C PHE A 166 -3.66 -7.05 9.06
N PRO A 167 -3.82 -8.24 8.45
CA PRO A 167 -3.90 -8.35 7.00
C PRO A 167 -5.06 -7.50 6.49
N MET A 168 -4.81 -6.70 5.45
CA MET A 168 -5.89 -5.98 4.77
C MET A 168 -6.86 -7.00 4.17
N ALA A 169 -8.09 -7.02 4.68
CA ALA A 169 -9.11 -7.98 4.30
C ALA A 169 -10.31 -7.29 3.65
N VAL A 170 -10.96 -8.01 2.75
CA VAL A 170 -12.21 -7.64 2.08
C VAL A 170 -13.37 -8.33 2.83
N GLU A 171 -14.56 -7.74 2.81
CA GLU A 171 -15.74 -8.36 3.45
C GLU A 171 -16.12 -9.68 2.75
N GLU A 172 -16.47 -10.72 3.52
CA GLU A 172 -16.98 -11.99 3.00
C GLU A 172 -18.39 -11.79 2.43
N LYS A 173 -18.49 -11.88 1.10
CA LYS A 173 -19.74 -11.89 0.33
C LYS A 173 -19.43 -12.29 -1.12
N TYR A 174 -20.45 -12.34 -1.97
CA TYR A 174 -20.21 -12.27 -3.41
C TYR A 174 -20.09 -10.80 -3.85
N TYR A 175 -19.15 -10.54 -4.76
CA TYR A 175 -19.02 -9.27 -5.45
C TYR A 175 -19.42 -9.44 -6.91
N GLU A 176 -20.08 -8.42 -7.45
CA GLU A 176 -20.45 -8.34 -8.85
C GLU A 176 -19.34 -7.62 -9.62
N ILE A 177 -18.69 -8.32 -10.54
CA ILE A 177 -17.68 -7.73 -11.42
C ILE A 177 -18.31 -7.52 -12.79
N GLY A 178 -18.43 -6.25 -13.20
CA GLY A 178 -19.28 -5.84 -14.32
C GLY A 178 -20.76 -5.88 -13.94
N GLU A 179 -21.61 -6.36 -14.85
CA GLU A 179 -23.07 -6.46 -14.65
C GLU A 179 -23.52 -7.92 -14.81
N PRO A 180 -23.26 -8.80 -13.82
CA PRO A 180 -23.57 -10.22 -13.94
C PRO A 180 -25.07 -10.51 -13.91
N ASN A 181 -25.47 -11.57 -14.61
CA ASN A 181 -26.86 -12.05 -14.66
C ASN A 181 -26.96 -13.53 -14.25
N GLU A 182 -28.15 -14.13 -14.36
CA GLU A 182 -28.40 -15.51 -13.95
C GLU A 182 -27.57 -16.60 -14.66
N GLU A 183 -26.92 -16.27 -15.78
CA GLU A 183 -26.02 -17.14 -16.56
C GLU A 183 -24.53 -16.83 -16.35
N SER A 184 -24.21 -15.81 -15.55
CA SER A 184 -22.84 -15.38 -15.32
C SER A 184 -22.02 -16.40 -14.52
N PRO A 185 -20.73 -16.60 -14.85
CA PRO A 185 -19.85 -17.46 -14.08
C PRO A 185 -19.79 -17.10 -12.59
N VAL A 186 -19.60 -18.13 -11.76
CA VAL A 186 -19.39 -18.00 -10.31
C VAL A 186 -17.98 -18.52 -9.98
N LEU A 187 -17.09 -17.61 -9.61
CA LEU A 187 -15.71 -17.91 -9.20
C LEU A 187 -15.58 -17.67 -7.70
N MET A 188 -14.63 -18.34 -7.04
CA MET A 188 -14.26 -17.98 -5.67
C MET A 188 -12.82 -17.49 -5.53
N THR A 189 -12.58 -16.68 -4.49
CA THR A 189 -11.27 -16.25 -4.02
C THR A 189 -11.26 -16.13 -2.48
N SER A 190 -10.13 -15.77 -1.87
CA SER A 190 -10.07 -15.42 -0.44
C SER A 190 -10.19 -13.93 -0.20
N ASN A 191 -10.45 -13.56 1.04
CA ASN A 191 -10.62 -12.18 1.45
C ASN A 191 -9.33 -11.40 1.67
N TRP A 192 -8.14 -11.96 1.41
CA TRP A 192 -6.93 -11.14 1.42
C TRP A 192 -7.01 -10.09 0.30
N ALA A 193 -6.93 -8.80 0.65
CA ALA A 193 -7.17 -7.70 -0.28
C ALA A 193 -6.32 -7.81 -1.55
N LEU A 194 -5.04 -8.19 -1.43
CA LEU A 194 -4.18 -8.34 -2.61
C LEU A 194 -4.66 -9.48 -3.52
N THR A 195 -5.12 -10.60 -2.96
CA THR A 195 -5.67 -11.71 -3.76
C THR A 195 -6.98 -11.31 -4.42
N TYR A 196 -7.87 -10.64 -3.67
CA TYR A 196 -9.13 -10.13 -4.21
C TYR A 196 -8.89 -9.21 -5.40
N PHE A 197 -8.08 -8.15 -5.25
CA PHE A 197 -7.86 -7.16 -6.32
C PHE A 197 -7.18 -7.76 -7.55
N VAL A 198 -6.21 -8.67 -7.35
CA VAL A 198 -5.54 -9.35 -8.48
C VAL A 198 -6.53 -10.22 -9.26
N VAL A 199 -7.44 -10.93 -8.59
CA VAL A 199 -8.47 -11.76 -9.24
C VAL A 199 -9.56 -10.90 -9.88
N SER A 200 -10.09 -9.90 -9.16
CA SER A 200 -11.18 -9.05 -9.66
C SER A 200 -10.75 -8.24 -10.88
N SER A 201 -9.56 -7.65 -10.86
CA SER A 201 -9.02 -6.91 -12.02
C SER A 201 -8.73 -7.83 -13.20
N ALA A 202 -8.27 -9.07 -12.97
CA ALA A 202 -8.10 -10.04 -14.04
C ALA A 202 -9.45 -10.44 -14.67
N ILE A 203 -10.51 -10.62 -13.87
CA ILE A 203 -11.88 -10.85 -14.35
C ILE A 203 -12.38 -9.64 -15.15
N GLU A 204 -12.26 -8.43 -14.59
CA GLU A 204 -12.70 -7.19 -15.23
C GLU A 204 -12.05 -6.99 -16.61
N SER A 205 -10.75 -7.31 -16.73
CA SER A 205 -10.01 -7.22 -17.99
C SER A 205 -10.57 -8.10 -19.12
N THR A 206 -11.28 -9.18 -18.77
CA THR A 206 -11.92 -10.07 -19.75
C THR A 206 -13.21 -9.51 -20.32
N LYS A 207 -13.81 -8.50 -19.67
CA LYS A 207 -15.13 -7.94 -19.97
C LYS A 207 -16.26 -8.99 -19.89
N ILE A 208 -16.09 -10.03 -19.08
CA ILE A 208 -17.11 -11.06 -18.84
C ILE A 208 -17.72 -10.83 -17.46
N PRO A 209 -18.99 -10.42 -17.39
CA PRO A 209 -19.67 -10.22 -16.11
C PRO A 209 -19.70 -11.50 -15.28
N THR A 210 -19.22 -11.42 -14.03
CA THR A 210 -18.92 -12.58 -13.18
C THR A 210 -19.26 -12.29 -11.73
N PHE A 211 -19.78 -13.29 -11.01
CA PHE A 211 -19.87 -13.27 -9.56
C PHE A 211 -18.57 -13.80 -8.95
N LEU A 212 -17.97 -13.04 -8.04
CA LEU A 212 -16.77 -13.42 -7.30
C LEU A 212 -17.09 -13.62 -5.82
N LEU A 213 -17.14 -14.87 -5.38
CA LEU A 213 -17.31 -15.24 -3.97
C LEU A 213 -16.00 -15.02 -3.23
N VAL A 214 -16.05 -14.20 -2.18
CA VAL A 214 -14.88 -13.88 -1.35
C VAL A 214 -15.02 -14.62 -0.03
N GLN A 215 -14.23 -15.68 0.16
CA GLN A 215 -14.18 -16.47 1.40
C GLN A 215 -13.34 -15.77 2.47
N ASP A 216 -13.89 -15.59 3.67
CA ASP A 216 -13.10 -15.18 4.82
C ASP A 216 -12.05 -16.24 5.14
N ALA A 217 -10.80 -15.83 5.06
CA ALA A 217 -9.64 -16.62 5.43
C ALA A 217 -8.75 -15.83 6.40
N GLU A 218 -9.33 -14.93 7.20
CA GLU A 218 -8.62 -14.02 8.12
C GLU A 218 -7.58 -13.15 7.39
N GLY A 219 -7.91 -12.75 6.15
CA GLY A 219 -7.02 -11.98 5.28
C GLY A 219 -5.80 -12.77 4.80
N LEU A 220 -5.86 -14.10 4.77
CA LEU A 220 -4.85 -14.96 4.15
C LEU A 220 -5.15 -15.22 2.67
N GLY A 221 -4.09 -15.36 1.86
CA GLY A 221 -4.21 -15.80 0.47
C GLY A 221 -4.69 -17.25 0.34
N ILE A 222 -5.12 -17.66 -0.86
CA ILE A 222 -5.71 -18.98 -1.12
C ILE A 222 -4.93 -20.16 -0.54
N LEU A 223 -3.64 -20.30 -0.87
CA LEU A 223 -2.85 -21.45 -0.43
C LEU A 223 -2.63 -21.44 1.08
N THR A 224 -2.35 -20.27 1.66
CA THR A 224 -2.10 -20.12 3.09
C THR A 224 -3.38 -20.36 3.90
N GLY A 225 -4.52 -19.80 3.45
CA GLY A 225 -5.82 -20.02 4.07
C GLY A 225 -6.25 -21.49 4.02
N TRP A 226 -5.97 -22.19 2.91
CA TRP A 226 -6.17 -23.63 2.82
C TRP A 226 -5.26 -24.42 3.77
N ALA A 227 -3.96 -24.13 3.77
CA ALA A 227 -3.00 -24.81 4.65
C ALA A 227 -3.30 -24.59 6.15
N ALA A 228 -3.85 -23.42 6.51
CA ALA A 228 -4.28 -23.09 7.87
C ALA A 228 -5.70 -23.62 8.21
N GLY A 229 -6.36 -24.34 7.31
CA GLY A 229 -7.71 -24.88 7.51
C GLY A 229 -8.84 -23.84 7.49
N LYS A 230 -8.55 -22.58 7.14
CA LYS A 230 -9.54 -21.50 7.01
C LYS A 230 -10.33 -21.63 5.70
N ILE A 231 -9.71 -22.19 4.66
CA ILE A 231 -10.37 -22.53 3.39
C ILE A 231 -10.46 -24.05 3.27
N SER A 232 -11.69 -24.56 3.30
CA SER A 232 -11.99 -25.98 3.16
C SER A 232 -13.33 -26.16 2.44
N GLY A 233 -13.66 -27.39 2.04
CA GLY A 233 -14.94 -27.66 1.40
C GLY A 233 -16.14 -27.23 2.26
N SER A 234 -16.04 -27.39 3.58
CA SER A 234 -17.11 -26.99 4.51
C SER A 234 -17.24 -25.48 4.67
N THR A 235 -16.14 -24.71 4.68
CA THR A 235 -16.22 -23.25 4.76
C THR A 235 -16.73 -22.64 3.46
N ILE A 236 -16.28 -23.17 2.32
CA ILE A 236 -16.79 -22.77 0.99
C ILE A 236 -18.29 -23.07 0.87
N ALA A 237 -18.73 -24.25 1.33
CA ALA A 237 -20.14 -24.61 1.28
C ALA A 237 -21.02 -23.68 2.13
N LYS A 238 -20.53 -23.26 3.32
CA LYS A 238 -21.20 -22.26 4.16
C LYS A 238 -21.31 -20.92 3.44
N LEU A 239 -20.23 -20.45 2.80
CA LEU A 239 -20.26 -19.21 2.02
C LEU A 239 -21.33 -19.26 0.92
N VAL A 240 -21.33 -20.31 0.10
CA VAL A 240 -22.30 -20.49 -0.99
C VAL A 240 -23.75 -20.48 -0.49
N LYS A 241 -24.02 -21.19 0.61
CA LYS A 241 -25.36 -21.30 1.22
C LYS A 241 -25.81 -19.97 1.86
N ASN A 242 -24.89 -19.19 2.41
CA ASN A 242 -25.22 -17.99 3.19
C ASN A 242 -25.18 -16.69 2.40
N CYS A 243 -24.38 -16.60 1.33
CA CYS A 243 -24.18 -15.33 0.63
C CYS A 243 -25.32 -14.97 -0.33
N GLY A 244 -26.27 -15.87 -0.59
CA GLY A 244 -27.41 -15.63 -1.47
C GLY A 244 -27.13 -15.86 -2.96
N ILE A 245 -25.97 -16.42 -3.33
CA ILE A 245 -25.64 -16.68 -4.74
C ILE A 245 -26.59 -17.67 -5.41
N GLU A 246 -27.16 -18.61 -4.64
CA GLU A 246 -28.10 -19.63 -5.13
C GLU A 246 -29.38 -19.03 -5.74
N GLU A 247 -29.76 -17.83 -5.30
CA GLU A 247 -30.93 -17.09 -5.80
C GLU A 247 -30.59 -16.20 -7.00
N ARG A 248 -29.30 -15.94 -7.23
CA ARG A 248 -28.82 -15.04 -8.28
C ARG A 248 -28.45 -15.75 -9.57
N VAL A 249 -28.15 -17.04 -9.53
CA VAL A 249 -27.81 -17.84 -10.72
C VAL A 249 -28.75 -19.04 -10.91
N LYS A 250 -29.09 -19.35 -12.16
CA LYS A 250 -29.94 -20.51 -12.51
C LYS A 250 -29.16 -21.81 -12.67
N HIS A 251 -27.83 -21.76 -12.58
CA HIS A 251 -26.94 -22.92 -12.61
C HIS A 251 -26.39 -23.22 -11.21
N ARG A 252 -25.71 -24.36 -11.06
CA ARG A 252 -24.99 -24.73 -9.85
C ARG A 252 -23.58 -25.17 -10.21
N GLN A 253 -22.78 -24.19 -10.66
CA GLN A 253 -21.41 -24.40 -11.14
C GLN A 253 -20.51 -23.40 -10.42
N LEU A 254 -19.48 -23.90 -9.74
CA LEU A 254 -18.53 -23.10 -8.97
C LEU A 254 -17.11 -23.32 -9.49
N VAL A 255 -16.39 -22.24 -9.76
CA VAL A 255 -14.96 -22.33 -10.14
C VAL A 255 -14.07 -22.12 -8.92
N LEU A 256 -13.28 -23.15 -8.57
CA LEU A 256 -12.24 -23.04 -7.55
C LEU A 256 -10.89 -22.60 -8.15
N PRO A 257 -10.08 -21.82 -7.44
CA PRO A 257 -8.69 -21.60 -7.80
C PRO A 257 -7.92 -22.91 -7.95
N GLY A 258 -7.14 -23.04 -9.02
CA GLY A 258 -6.40 -24.26 -9.35
C GLY A 258 -5.36 -24.67 -8.30
N ARG A 259 -4.96 -23.75 -7.42
CA ARG A 259 -4.07 -23.99 -6.28
C ARG A 259 -4.70 -24.86 -5.19
N ILE A 260 -6.03 -24.89 -5.10
CA ILE A 260 -6.80 -25.69 -4.12
C ILE A 260 -7.65 -26.77 -4.81
N ALA A 261 -7.24 -27.21 -6.01
CA ALA A 261 -7.94 -28.25 -6.76
C ALA A 261 -8.20 -29.54 -5.96
N ARG A 262 -7.36 -29.84 -4.96
CA ARG A 262 -7.47 -31.04 -4.12
C ARG A 262 -8.72 -31.08 -3.26
N ILE A 263 -9.35 -29.94 -2.97
CA ILE A 263 -10.56 -29.89 -2.13
C ILE A 263 -11.85 -29.84 -2.95
N SER A 264 -11.80 -30.01 -4.28
CA SER A 264 -13.00 -29.96 -5.14
C SER A 264 -14.03 -31.01 -4.74
N GLY A 265 -13.61 -32.27 -4.54
CA GLY A 265 -14.50 -33.36 -4.10
C GLY A 265 -15.15 -33.06 -2.75
N ALA A 266 -14.35 -32.68 -1.75
CA ALA A 266 -14.84 -32.32 -0.42
C ALA A 266 -15.78 -31.09 -0.44
N THR A 267 -15.59 -30.17 -1.41
CA THR A 267 -16.47 -29.01 -1.60
C THR A 267 -17.81 -29.44 -2.18
N MET A 268 -17.81 -30.32 -3.19
CA MET A 268 -19.06 -30.87 -3.76
C MET A 268 -19.83 -31.68 -2.73
N GLU A 269 -19.15 -32.51 -1.93
CA GLU A 269 -19.75 -33.26 -0.84
C GLU A 269 -20.41 -32.34 0.20
N ALA A 270 -19.72 -31.28 0.65
CA ALA A 270 -20.28 -30.31 1.61
C ALA A 270 -21.42 -29.45 1.04
N LEU A 271 -21.52 -29.35 -0.29
CA LEU A 271 -22.63 -28.75 -1.04
C LEU A 271 -23.73 -29.77 -1.38
N ASP A 272 -23.71 -30.95 -0.74
CA ASP A 272 -24.69 -32.01 -0.92
C ASP A 272 -24.81 -32.46 -2.39
N TRP A 273 -23.70 -32.37 -3.14
CA TRP A 273 -23.60 -32.64 -4.58
C TRP A 273 -24.52 -31.78 -5.47
N LYS A 274 -25.17 -30.75 -4.91
CA LYS A 274 -26.03 -29.81 -5.65
C LYS A 274 -25.26 -28.85 -6.54
N TRP A 275 -23.95 -28.74 -6.36
CA TRP A 275 -23.05 -27.89 -7.13
C TRP A 275 -21.93 -28.71 -7.76
N GLU A 276 -21.68 -28.47 -9.04
CA GLU A 276 -20.51 -28.99 -9.74
C GLU A 276 -19.33 -28.02 -9.57
N VAL A 277 -18.18 -28.54 -9.17
CA VAL A 277 -16.96 -27.74 -8.99
C VAL A 277 -16.02 -27.91 -10.18
N THR A 278 -15.77 -26.82 -10.89
CA THR A 278 -14.73 -26.74 -11.93
C THR A 278 -13.42 -26.22 -11.33
N VAL A 279 -12.31 -26.88 -11.66
CA VAL A 279 -10.97 -26.38 -11.28
C VAL A 279 -10.53 -25.32 -12.28
N GLY A 280 -10.39 -24.09 -11.81
CA GLY A 280 -9.88 -22.96 -12.58
C GLY A 280 -8.36 -22.92 -12.66
N VAL A 281 -7.83 -21.74 -12.96
CA VAL A 281 -6.39 -21.52 -13.15
C VAL A 281 -5.62 -21.40 -11.83
N ARG A 282 -4.31 -21.71 -11.87
CA ARG A 282 -3.42 -21.57 -10.71
C ARG A 282 -2.95 -20.14 -10.45
N GLU A 283 -2.94 -19.31 -11.48
CA GLU A 283 -2.47 -17.92 -11.45
C GLU A 283 -3.54 -17.00 -12.05
N ALA A 284 -3.78 -15.84 -11.45
CA ALA A 284 -4.81 -14.92 -11.90
C ALA A 284 -4.55 -14.38 -13.31
N THR A 285 -3.29 -14.27 -13.74
CA THR A 285 -2.92 -13.86 -15.10
C THR A 285 -3.50 -14.76 -16.18
N ALA A 286 -3.79 -16.04 -15.87
CA ALA A 286 -4.39 -16.98 -16.81
C ALA A 286 -5.93 -16.89 -16.88
N ILE A 287 -6.58 -16.09 -16.02
CA ILE A 287 -8.04 -15.86 -16.06
C ILE A 287 -8.45 -15.28 -17.42
N GLY A 288 -7.63 -14.40 -18.01
CA GLY A 288 -7.88 -13.80 -19.31
C GLY A 288 -8.10 -14.82 -20.44
N ALA A 289 -7.39 -15.95 -20.41
CA ALA A 289 -7.56 -17.02 -21.40
C ALA A 289 -8.62 -18.06 -20.99
N PHE A 290 -8.79 -18.27 -19.69
CA PHE A 290 -9.69 -19.28 -19.13
C PHE A 290 -11.15 -18.83 -19.15
N LEU A 291 -11.45 -17.65 -18.63
CA LEU A 291 -12.82 -17.20 -18.35
C LEU A 291 -13.67 -17.08 -19.63
N PRO A 292 -13.16 -16.58 -20.78
CA PRO A 292 -13.93 -16.58 -22.03
C PRO A 292 -14.33 -17.97 -22.53
N LYS A 293 -13.44 -18.96 -22.40
CA LYS A 293 -13.72 -20.34 -22.79
C LYS A 293 -14.75 -20.96 -21.85
N TYR A 294 -14.51 -20.82 -20.55
CA TYR A 294 -15.41 -21.33 -19.51
C TYR A 294 -16.81 -20.74 -19.61
N ALA A 295 -16.94 -19.42 -19.82
CA ALA A 295 -18.24 -18.77 -19.94
C ALA A 295 -19.05 -19.30 -21.15
N LYS A 296 -18.37 -19.60 -22.28
CA LYS A 296 -19.02 -20.21 -23.45
C LYS A 296 -19.48 -21.64 -23.16
N GLU A 297 -18.66 -22.43 -22.47
CA GLU A 297 -19.00 -23.79 -22.06
C GLU A 297 -20.17 -23.81 -21.05
N LEU A 298 -20.16 -22.90 -20.08
CA LEU A 298 -21.23 -22.74 -19.10
C LEU A 298 -22.57 -22.42 -19.77
N LYS A 299 -22.59 -21.47 -20.71
CA LYS A 299 -23.79 -21.17 -21.51
C LYS A 299 -24.29 -22.40 -22.27
N GLY A 300 -23.38 -23.20 -22.83
CA GLY A 300 -23.71 -24.47 -23.46
C GLY A 300 -24.35 -25.47 -22.50
N LYS A 301 -23.80 -25.63 -21.28
CA LYS A 301 -24.39 -26.48 -20.23
C LYS A 301 -25.78 -26.00 -19.83
N ILE A 302 -25.96 -24.68 -19.67
CA ILE A 302 -27.24 -24.07 -19.30
C ILE A 302 -28.29 -24.33 -20.38
N ALA A 303 -27.97 -24.06 -21.65
CA ALA A 303 -28.88 -24.30 -22.77
C ALA A 303 -29.24 -25.78 -22.93
N ALA A 304 -28.34 -26.70 -22.54
CA ALA A 304 -28.57 -28.13 -22.56
C ALA A 304 -29.33 -28.67 -21.32
N GLY A 305 -29.67 -27.83 -20.34
CA GLY A 305 -30.29 -28.27 -19.08
C GLY A 305 -29.36 -29.09 -18.17
N LYS A 306 -28.03 -29.01 -18.38
CA LYS A 306 -26.99 -29.79 -17.68
C LYS A 306 -26.15 -28.95 -16.71
N ALA A 307 -26.59 -27.74 -16.41
CA ALA A 307 -25.85 -26.82 -15.54
C ALA A 307 -26.22 -26.94 -14.05
N VAL A 308 -27.17 -27.81 -13.73
CA VAL A 308 -27.56 -28.21 -12.38
C VAL A 308 -27.36 -29.73 -12.30
N PRO A 309 -26.58 -30.24 -11.33
CA PRO A 309 -26.46 -31.68 -11.09
C PRO A 309 -27.83 -32.33 -10.86
N GLU A 310 -27.97 -33.59 -11.29
CA GLU A 310 -29.15 -34.43 -11.04
C GLU A 310 -29.33 -34.79 -9.56
#